data_AF-A0A2N2MV62-F1
#
_entry.id   AF-A0A2N2MV62-F1
#
_cell.length_a   1.000
_cell.length_b   1.000
_cell.length_c   1.000
_cell.angle_alpha   90.00
_cell.angle_beta   90.00
_cell.angle_gamma   90.00
#
_symmetry.space_group_name_H-M   'P 1'
#
loop_
_entity.id
_entity.type
_entity.pdbx_description
1 polymer ?
#
loop_
_entity_poly.entity_id
_entity_poly.type
_entity_poly.pdbx_seq_one_letter_code
_entity_poly.pdbx_strand_id
1 'polypeptide(L)'
;MSDELFNTIKSIIGTEISGNRVHVVVDLNENHTKPNLAMILTDESGNEVSRSIIMGMLDTHVDFTLHIRVQNARPPFELTGITFIEENQPIDSKSVVVSRLA
;
A
#
# COMPACT_ATOMS: atom_id res chain seq x y z
N MET A 1 9.77 -28.10 -6.40
CA MET A 1 9.14 -26.78 -6.29
C MET A 1 10.29 -25.82 -6.08
N SER A 2 10.59 -24.98 -7.07
CA SER A 2 11.52 -23.87 -6.85
C SER A 2 10.78 -22.89 -5.95
N ASP A 3 11.32 -22.63 -4.76
CA ASP A 3 10.90 -21.48 -3.96
C ASP A 3 11.31 -20.24 -4.76
N GLU A 4 10.42 -19.76 -5.64
CA GLU A 4 10.61 -18.48 -6.29
C GLU A 4 10.57 -17.42 -5.19
N LEU A 5 11.75 -16.85 -4.90
CA LEU A 5 11.89 -15.75 -3.98
C LEU A 5 11.27 -14.52 -4.64
N PHE A 6 10.06 -14.16 -4.25
CA PHE A 6 9.42 -12.93 -4.72
C PHE A 6 9.77 -11.76 -3.80
N ASN A 7 9.84 -10.55 -4.37
CA ASN A 7 9.90 -9.35 -3.55
C ASN A 7 8.64 -9.27 -2.66
N THR A 8 8.82 -9.25 -1.34
CA THR A 8 7.76 -9.18 -0.32
C THR A 8 7.78 -7.83 0.39
N ILE A 9 6.70 -7.48 1.10
CA ILE A 9 6.57 -6.20 1.77
C ILE A 9 7.32 -6.22 3.10
N LYS A 10 8.42 -5.48 3.17
CA LYS A 10 9.21 -5.29 4.38
C LYS A 10 8.49 -4.35 5.36
N SER A 11 8.14 -3.15 4.91
CA SER A 11 7.46 -2.12 5.71
C SER A 11 6.44 -1.35 4.90
N ILE A 12 5.39 -0.90 5.58
CA ILE A 12 4.45 0.10 5.09
C ILE A 12 4.31 1.14 6.20
N ILE A 13 4.38 2.41 5.82
CA ILE A 13 4.10 3.54 6.68
C ILE A 13 3.05 4.40 5.97
N GLY A 14 1.96 4.70 6.66
CA GLY A 14 0.95 5.64 6.21
C GLY A 14 0.84 6.79 7.21
N THR A 15 1.03 8.03 6.75
CA THR A 15 0.91 9.22 7.59
C THR A 15 -0.08 10.20 6.99
N GLU A 16 -1.12 10.57 7.76
CA GLU A 16 -2.06 11.62 7.36
C GLU A 16 -1.34 12.97 7.34
N ILE A 17 -1.24 13.60 6.16
CA ILE A 17 -0.63 14.93 5.97
C ILE A 17 -1.70 16.02 6.16
N SER A 18 -2.88 15.76 5.62
CA SER A 18 -4.09 16.59 5.71
C SER A 18 -5.31 15.68 5.61
N GLY A 19 -6.50 16.14 6.00
CA GLY A 19 -7.72 15.32 6.05
C GLY A 19 -8.16 14.62 4.75
N ASN A 20 -7.46 14.86 3.64
CA ASN A 20 -7.67 14.22 2.35
C ASN A 20 -6.40 13.64 1.69
N ARG A 21 -5.26 13.64 2.38
CA ARG A 21 -3.98 13.18 1.82
C ARG A 21 -3.21 12.34 2.82
N VAL A 22 -2.75 11.18 2.35
CA VAL A 22 -1.94 10.24 3.13
C VAL A 22 -0.59 10.09 2.43
N HIS A 23 0.49 10.41 3.12
CA HIS A 23 1.85 10.05 2.73
C HIS A 23 2.04 8.57 2.92
N VAL A 24 2.58 7.90 1.92
CA VAL A 24 2.79 6.45 1.91
C VAL A 24 4.24 6.17 1.59
N VAL A 25 4.88 5.39 2.47
CA VAL A 25 6.21 4.85 2.26
C VAL A 25 6.12 3.33 2.32
N VAL A 26 6.64 2.65 1.31
CA VAL A 26 6.69 1.19 1.23
C VAL A 26 8.12 0.76 0.93
N ASP A 27 8.63 -0.18 1.73
CA ASP A 27 9.87 -0.87 1.45
C ASP A 27 9.59 -2.34 1.15
N LEU A 28 10.25 -2.87 0.14
CA LEU A 28 10.21 -4.27 -0.27
C LEU A 28 11.53 -4.97 0.08
N ASN A 29 11.48 -6.28 0.31
CA ASN A 29 12.68 -7.11 0.31
C ASN A 29 13.09 -7.38 -1.15
N GLU A 30 14.34 -7.12 -1.50
CA GLU A 30 14.89 -7.40 -2.83
C GLU A 30 15.10 -8.90 -3.02
N ASN A 31 14.43 -9.47 -4.01
CA ASN A 31 14.60 -10.85 -4.46
C ASN A 31 14.65 -10.95 -6.01
N HIS A 32 14.99 -9.84 -6.69
CA HIS A 32 15.16 -9.74 -8.15
C HIS A 32 13.89 -10.03 -8.97
N THR A 33 12.70 -9.91 -8.38
CA THR A 33 11.43 -9.94 -9.12
C THR A 33 10.87 -8.54 -9.32
N LYS A 34 9.91 -8.39 -10.24
CA LYS A 34 9.28 -7.11 -10.58
C LYS A 34 7.77 -7.15 -10.29
N PRO A 35 7.36 -7.25 -9.02
CA PRO A 35 5.93 -7.33 -8.71
C PRO A 35 5.23 -6.00 -9.02
N ASN A 36 3.92 -6.07 -9.12
CA ASN A 36 3.06 -4.91 -9.00
C ASN A 36 2.72 -4.71 -7.52
N LEU A 37 2.41 -3.47 -7.13
CA LEU A 37 2.01 -3.10 -5.78
C LEU A 37 0.67 -2.36 -5.84
N ALA A 38 -0.35 -2.91 -5.19
CA ALA A 38 -1.60 -2.20 -4.93
C ALA A 38 -1.55 -1.62 -3.52
N MET A 39 -1.86 -0.34 -3.39
CA MET A 39 -2.07 0.34 -2.11
C MET A 39 -3.52 0.76 -2.02
N ILE A 40 -4.22 0.23 -1.01
CA ILE A 40 -5.66 0.40 -0.79
C ILE A 40 -5.84 1.08 0.55
N LEU A 41 -6.59 2.17 0.58
CA LEU A 41 -6.92 2.91 1.79
C LEU A 41 -8.41 2.73 2.10
N THR A 42 -8.71 2.25 3.30
CA THR A 42 -10.09 2.06 3.78
C THR A 42 -10.40 2.96 4.97
N ASP A 43 -11.67 3.35 5.10
CA ASP A 43 -12.19 4.08 6.25
C ASP A 43 -12.60 3.15 7.40
N GLU A 44 -13.05 3.74 8.52
CA GLU A 44 -13.48 2.97 9.72
C GLU A 44 -14.63 1.98 9.44
N SER A 45 -15.39 2.20 8.36
CA SER A 45 -16.51 1.37 7.95
C SER A 45 -16.09 0.29 6.94
N GLY A 46 -14.80 0.22 6.59
CA GLY A 46 -14.25 -0.69 5.60
C GLY A 46 -14.48 -0.26 4.15
N ASN A 47 -14.95 0.97 3.90
CA ASN A 47 -15.12 1.47 2.53
C ASN A 47 -13.77 1.83 1.94
N GLU A 48 -13.50 1.42 0.71
CA GLU A 48 -12.35 1.90 -0.05
C GLU A 48 -12.53 3.41 -0.34
N VAL A 49 -11.59 4.23 0.11
CA VAL A 49 -11.60 5.68 -0.09
C VAL A 49 -10.48 6.18 -1.00
N SER A 50 -9.49 5.31 -1.27
CA SER A 50 -8.43 5.54 -2.25
C SER A 50 -7.78 4.21 -2.65
N ARG A 51 -7.34 4.12 -3.91
CA ARG A 51 -6.51 3.01 -4.40
C ARG A 51 -5.50 3.52 -5.41
N SER A 52 -4.28 2.99 -5.34
CA SER A 52 -3.23 3.18 -6.34
C SER A 52 -2.61 1.84 -6.69
N ILE A 53 -2.17 1.70 -7.93
CA ILE A 53 -1.44 0.54 -8.41
C ILE A 53 -0.14 1.02 -9.06
N ILE A 54 0.97 0.45 -8.62
CA ILE A 54 2.30 0.70 -9.16
C ILE A 54 2.75 -0.58 -9.86
N MET A 55 3.03 -0.47 -11.15
CA MET A 55 3.29 -1.63 -12.01
C MET A 55 4.78 -1.84 -12.21
N GLY A 56 5.21 -3.10 -12.24
CA GLY A 56 6.57 -3.48 -12.61
C GLY A 56 7.64 -2.83 -11.72
N MET A 57 7.44 -2.92 -10.40
CA MET A 57 8.32 -2.34 -9.40
C MET A 57 9.77 -2.77 -9.61
N LEU A 58 10.64 -1.80 -9.89
CA LEU A 58 12.09 -1.99 -9.96
C LEU A 58 12.77 -1.54 -8.68
N ASP A 59 12.28 -0.45 -8.09
CA ASP A 59 12.82 0.10 -6.86
C ASP A 59 12.21 -0.63 -5.66
N THR A 60 13.04 -0.97 -4.67
CA THR A 60 12.57 -1.57 -3.41
C THR A 60 11.93 -0.54 -2.49
N HIS A 61 11.96 0.74 -2.84
CA HIS A 61 11.44 1.83 -2.02
C HIS A 61 10.48 2.66 -2.86
N VAL A 62 9.27 2.87 -2.33
CA VAL A 62 8.27 3.76 -2.91
C VAL A 62 7.88 4.80 -1.90
N ASP A 63 7.89 6.05 -2.33
CA ASP A 63 7.39 7.19 -1.59
C ASP A 63 6.40 7.96 -2.48
N PHE A 64 5.15 8.09 -2.03
CA PHE A 64 4.12 8.84 -2.75
C PHE A 64 2.98 9.30 -1.86
N THR A 65 2.02 10.04 -2.44
CA THR A 65 0.82 10.52 -1.73
C THR A 65 -0.45 9.91 -2.31
N LEU A 66 -1.24 9.25 -1.44
CA LEU A 66 -2.61 8.86 -1.74
C LEU A 66 -3.58 10.02 -1.46
N HIS A 67 -4.53 10.21 -2.37
CA HIS A 67 -5.57 11.22 -2.25
C HIS A 67 -6.90 10.55 -1.91
N ILE A 68 -7.50 10.95 -0.79
CA ILE A 68 -8.85 10.55 -0.39
C ILE A 68 -9.83 11.37 -1.23
N ARG A 69 -10.61 10.69 -2.09
CA ARG A 69 -11.58 11.35 -2.99
C ARG A 69 -13.02 11.24 -2.50
N VAL A 70 -13.25 10.45 -1.44
CA VAL A 70 -14.56 10.25 -0.84
C VAL A 70 -14.81 11.35 0.20
N GLN A 71 -15.88 12.13 0.02
CA GLN A 71 -16.15 13.32 0.85
C GLN A 71 -16.43 12.99 2.33
N ASN A 72 -17.02 11.83 2.61
CA ASN A 72 -17.41 11.42 3.96
C ASN A 72 -16.53 10.28 4.49
N ALA A 73 -15.29 10.20 4.03
CA ALA A 73 -14.33 9.23 4.52
C ALA A 73 -14.07 9.47 6.02
N ARG A 74 -14.27 8.46 6.85
CA ARG A 74 -14.13 8.59 8.30
C ARG A 74 -12.91 7.84 8.84
N PRO A 75 -12.04 8.50 9.60
CA PRO A 75 -10.92 7.85 10.23
C PRO A 75 -11.36 6.99 11.44
N PRO A 76 -10.53 6.06 11.94
CA PRO A 76 -9.15 5.77 11.50
C PRO A 76 -9.12 5.19 10.08
N PHE A 77 -8.07 5.54 9.33
CA PHE A 77 -7.82 4.93 8.03
C PHE A 77 -6.88 3.74 8.18
N GLU A 78 -7.15 2.70 7.40
CA GLU A 78 -6.27 1.53 7.29
C GLU A 78 -5.68 1.49 5.88
N LEU A 79 -4.36 1.36 5.80
CA LEU A 79 -3.61 1.27 4.55
C LEU A 79 -3.14 -0.16 4.37
N THR A 80 -3.61 -0.81 3.31
CA THR A 80 -3.22 -2.16 2.92
C THR A 80 -2.37 -2.11 1.66
N GLY A 81 -1.18 -2.69 1.72
CA GLY A 81 -0.32 -2.92 0.56
C GLY A 81 -0.36 -4.38 0.15
N ILE A 82 -0.47 -4.65 -1.15
CA ILE A 82 -0.54 -5.99 -1.72
C ILE A 82 0.43 -6.08 -2.89
N THR A 83 1.41 -6.97 -2.83
CA THR A 83 2.29 -7.27 -3.97
C THR A 83 1.72 -8.44 -4.77
N PHE A 84 1.79 -8.37 -6.10
CA PHE A 84 1.26 -9.41 -6.99
C PHE A 84 1.95 -9.41 -8.36
N ILE A 85 1.96 -10.55 -9.07
CA ILE A 85 2.34 -10.60 -10.50
C ILE A 85 1.09 -10.43 -11.36
N GLU A 86 0.08 -11.26 -11.08
CA GLU A 86 -1.26 -11.18 -11.66
C GLU A 86 -2.24 -10.77 -10.56
N GLU A 87 -3.24 -9.93 -10.87
CA GLU A 87 -4.14 -9.38 -9.85
C GLU A 87 -4.85 -10.44 -8.99
N ASN A 88 -5.07 -11.63 -9.54
CA ASN A 88 -5.73 -12.75 -8.85
C ASN A 88 -4.76 -13.63 -8.04
N GLN A 89 -3.47 -13.33 -8.04
CA GLN A 89 -2.41 -14.10 -7.39
C GLN A 89 -1.57 -13.18 -6.50
N PRO A 90 -2.06 -12.80 -5.31
CA PRO A 90 -1.29 -12.02 -4.36
C PRO A 90 -0.08 -12.82 -3.86
N ILE A 91 1.07 -12.17 -3.81
CA ILE A 91 2.32 -12.69 -3.25
C ILE A 91 2.38 -12.45 -1.74
N ASP A 92 2.10 -11.21 -1.33
CA ASP A 92 2.20 -10.76 0.06
C ASP A 92 1.22 -9.62 0.29
N SER A 93 0.81 -9.45 1.55
CA SER A 93 -0.10 -8.40 1.99
C SER A 93 0.26 -7.93 3.39
N LYS A 94 0.25 -6.62 3.58
CA LYS A 94 0.47 -6.00 4.90
C LYS A 94 -0.46 -4.81 5.07
N SER A 95 -0.99 -4.67 6.28
CA SER A 95 -1.90 -3.59 6.64
C SER A 95 -1.37 -2.82 7.85
N VAL A 96 -1.54 -1.50 7.83
CA VAL A 96 -1.18 -0.59 8.92
C VAL A 96 -2.26 0.45 9.13
N VAL A 97 -2.48 0.85 10.37
CA VAL A 97 -3.32 2.02 10.67
C VAL A 97 -2.53 3.28 10.32
N VAL A 98 -3.16 4.20 9.60
CA VAL A 98 -2.55 5.49 9.24
C VAL A 98 -2.36 6.32 10.51
N SER A 99 -1.12 6.73 10.76
CA SER A 99 -0.81 7.63 11.87
C SER A 99 -1.17 9.07 11.52
N ARG A 100 -1.59 9.84 12.53
CA ARG A 100 -1.78 11.29 12.39
C ARG A 100 -0.54 12.03 12.86
N LEU A 101 -0.11 13.03 12.08
CA LEU A 101 0.77 14.07 12.60
C LEU A 101 -0.01 14.86 13.66
N ALA A 102 0.49 14.83 14.90
CA ALA A 102 -0.06 15.56 16.04
C ALA A 102 0.26 17.06 15.97
#